data_AF-E4Z8B2-F1
#
_entry.id   AF-E4Z8B2-F1
#
_cell.length_a   1.000
_cell.length_b   1.000
_cell.length_c   1.000
_cell.angle_alpha   90.00
_cell.angle_beta   90.00
_cell.angle_gamma   90.00
#
_symmetry.space_group_name_H-M   'P 1'
#
loop_
_entity.id
_entity.type
_entity.pdbx_description
1 polymer ?
#
loop_
_entity_poly.entity_id
_entity_poly.type
_entity_poly.pdbx_seq_one_letter_code
_entity_poly.pdbx_strand_id
1 'polypeptide(L)'
;MAEYQNVFTRVQVRGPAEQGIEIPGGNWNRVGRPRFSYWLGKLGDAQVGPIYLGATGVAATVGFLVFCLMVGWNWMAAVDYSVREVFRQFWWLAVEVPPPEYGLRIPPFNDGGWFLWGLAICSLSLLMWWARTYIRARALGLGTHVAWAFAAALWFYFIITIIRPIAIGSWDESLPIGMFAHLDWLVAISERYGNFYYNPFHMLSIAFCFGSALLFAAHGGTILATGRYNSEREIEQITDRGTGSERAA
;
A
#
# COMPACT_ATOMS: atom_id res chain seq x y z
N MET A 1 -38.93 -12.98 -9.01
CA MET A 1 -38.39 -13.58 -7.78
C MET A 1 -36.98 -13.08 -7.57
N ALA A 2 -36.56 -12.80 -6.33
CA ALA A 2 -35.19 -12.39 -6.05
C ALA A 2 -34.25 -13.63 -6.01
N GLU A 3 -33.14 -13.58 -6.74
CA GLU A 3 -32.10 -14.63 -6.74
C GLU A 3 -30.99 -14.30 -5.72
N TYR A 4 -30.19 -15.31 -5.34
CA TYR A 4 -29.01 -15.10 -4.51
C TYR A 4 -27.91 -14.38 -5.30
N GLN A 5 -27.38 -13.29 -4.74
CA GLN A 5 -26.43 -12.41 -5.44
C GLN A 5 -24.95 -12.75 -5.20
N ASN A 6 -24.66 -13.80 -4.43
CA ASN A 6 -23.30 -14.21 -4.09
C ASN A 6 -22.38 -13.14 -3.45
N VAL A 7 -22.97 -12.15 -2.76
CA VAL A 7 -22.22 -11.12 -2.04
C VAL A 7 -21.77 -11.58 -0.64
N PHE A 8 -22.60 -12.37 0.04
CA PHE A 8 -22.31 -12.87 1.39
C PHE A 8 -22.52 -14.37 1.49
N THR A 9 -21.50 -15.08 2.00
CA THR A 9 -21.55 -16.53 2.18
C THR A 9 -22.65 -16.91 3.17
N ARG A 10 -23.70 -17.56 2.66
CA ARG A 10 -24.88 -17.99 3.46
C ARG A 10 -24.48 -19.03 4.50
N VAL A 11 -23.80 -20.08 4.06
CA VAL A 11 -23.33 -21.20 4.90
C VAL A 11 -21.83 -21.31 4.74
N GLN A 12 -21.09 -21.19 5.84
CA GLN A 12 -19.64 -21.34 5.85
C GLN A 12 -19.27 -22.78 6.21
N VAL A 13 -18.25 -23.31 5.54
CA VAL A 13 -17.64 -24.60 5.86
C VAL A 13 -16.27 -24.38 6.47
N ARG A 14 -15.76 -25.40 7.18
CA ARG A 14 -14.43 -25.40 7.80
C ARG A 14 -13.77 -26.75 7.62
N GLY A 15 -12.53 -26.73 7.13
CA GLY A 15 -11.60 -27.84 7.17
C GLY A 15 -10.45 -27.57 8.15
N PRO A 16 -9.46 -28.47 8.20
CA PRO A 16 -8.17 -28.20 8.85
C PRO A 16 -7.49 -26.97 8.25
N ALA A 17 -6.67 -26.28 9.06
CA ALA A 17 -5.98 -25.06 8.60
C ALA A 17 -4.90 -25.36 7.56
N GLU A 18 -4.94 -24.64 6.44
CA GLU A 18 -3.97 -24.77 5.35
C GLU A 18 -2.64 -24.10 5.73
N GLN A 19 -1.53 -24.82 5.60
CA GLN A 19 -0.19 -24.29 5.87
C GLN A 19 0.47 -23.64 4.63
N GLY A 20 -0.22 -23.70 3.49
CA GLY A 20 0.27 -23.27 2.18
C GLY A 20 1.27 -24.23 1.55
N ILE A 21 1.55 -24.03 0.26
CA ILE A 21 2.51 -24.83 -0.52
C ILE A 21 3.90 -24.76 0.10
N GLU A 22 4.63 -25.88 0.10
CA GLU A 22 6.01 -25.93 0.58
C GLU A 22 6.94 -25.03 -0.24
N ILE A 23 7.85 -24.34 0.44
CA ILE A 23 8.80 -23.43 -0.21
C ILE A 23 10.18 -24.12 -0.20
N PRO A 24 10.74 -24.49 -1.37
CA PRO A 24 12.02 -25.19 -1.42
C PRO A 24 13.19 -24.32 -0.92
N GLY A 25 14.15 -24.93 -0.21
CA GLY A 25 15.51 -24.40 -0.04
C GLY A 25 15.67 -23.12 0.81
N GLY A 26 14.71 -22.78 1.67
CA GLY A 26 14.78 -21.60 2.54
C GLY A 26 15.22 -21.91 3.98
N ASN A 27 16.04 -21.04 4.57
CA ASN A 27 16.41 -21.10 6.00
C ASN A 27 15.31 -20.59 6.95
N TRP A 28 14.20 -20.08 6.41
CA TRP A 28 13.13 -19.43 7.17
C TRP A 28 11.80 -20.13 6.93
N ASN A 29 11.11 -20.50 8.01
CA ASN A 29 9.78 -21.10 7.97
C ASN A 29 8.68 -20.04 8.10
N ARG A 30 7.45 -20.41 7.72
CA ARG A 30 6.26 -19.62 8.05
C ARG A 30 6.08 -19.60 9.57
N VAL A 31 5.57 -18.49 10.08
CA VAL A 31 5.33 -18.26 11.52
C VAL A 31 3.85 -17.99 11.79
N GLY A 32 3.45 -18.28 13.03
CA GLY A 32 2.09 -18.07 13.52
C GLY A 32 1.18 -19.29 13.31
N ARG A 33 0.33 -19.54 14.31
CA ARG A 33 -0.73 -20.58 14.22
C ARG A 33 -1.96 -19.97 13.54
N PRO A 34 -2.49 -20.57 12.45
CA PRO A 34 -3.67 -20.04 11.78
C PRO A 34 -4.88 -19.95 12.71
N ARG A 35 -5.73 -18.96 12.47
CA ARG A 35 -7.00 -18.75 13.18
C ARG A 35 -8.12 -18.53 12.19
N PHE A 36 -9.36 -18.76 12.60
CA PHE A 36 -10.54 -18.54 11.76
C PHE A 36 -11.40 -17.41 12.30
N SER A 37 -11.80 -16.48 11.42
CA SER A 37 -12.75 -15.41 11.73
C SER A 37 -14.08 -15.68 11.03
N TYR A 38 -15.16 -15.77 11.81
CA TYR A 38 -16.51 -15.92 11.27
C TYR A 38 -16.90 -14.77 10.34
N TRP A 39 -16.54 -13.54 10.73
CA TRP A 39 -16.92 -12.33 9.98
C TRP A 39 -16.13 -12.17 8.69
N LEU A 40 -14.84 -12.53 8.67
CA LEU A 40 -14.08 -12.59 7.40
C LEU A 40 -14.66 -13.65 6.48
N GLY A 41 -15.04 -14.81 7.02
CA GLY A 41 -15.69 -15.88 6.28
C GLY A 41 -17.06 -15.53 5.69
N LYS A 42 -17.68 -14.39 6.06
CA LYS A 42 -18.90 -13.90 5.42
C LYS A 42 -18.61 -13.19 4.10
N LEU A 43 -17.38 -12.73 3.88
CA LEU A 43 -16.94 -11.98 2.71
C LEU A 43 -15.96 -12.77 1.83
N GLY A 44 -15.25 -13.76 2.38
CA GLY A 44 -14.25 -14.54 1.65
C GLY A 44 -13.68 -15.69 2.49
N ASP A 45 -12.37 -15.89 2.45
CA ASP A 45 -11.68 -16.87 3.30
C ASP A 45 -11.71 -16.44 4.78
N ALA A 46 -11.98 -17.38 5.66
CA ALA A 46 -12.00 -17.17 7.09
C ALA A 46 -10.62 -17.31 7.76
N GLN A 47 -9.67 -17.98 7.11
CA GLN A 47 -8.36 -18.25 7.69
C GLN A 47 -7.48 -16.99 7.73
N VAL A 48 -6.84 -16.74 8.87
CA VAL A 48 -5.83 -15.70 9.07
C VAL A 48 -4.51 -16.38 9.44
N GLY A 49 -3.48 -16.14 8.61
CA GLY A 49 -2.18 -16.79 8.73
C GLY A 49 -2.12 -18.19 8.08
N PRO A 50 -0.96 -18.86 8.10
CA PRO A 50 0.31 -18.39 8.68
C PRO A 50 0.98 -17.35 7.76
N ILE A 51 1.99 -16.63 8.25
CA ILE A 51 2.73 -15.62 7.47
C ILE A 51 4.19 -16.02 7.31
N TYR A 52 4.77 -15.83 6.13
CA TYR A 52 6.21 -15.96 5.95
C TYR A 52 6.92 -14.71 6.48
N LEU A 53 7.95 -14.83 7.31
CA LEU A 53 8.69 -13.67 7.81
C LEU A 53 10.20 -13.90 7.77
N GLY A 54 10.79 -13.82 6.58
CA GLY A 54 12.25 -13.81 6.39
C GLY A 54 12.87 -12.41 6.59
N ALA A 55 14.19 -12.32 6.44
CA ALA A 55 14.98 -11.11 6.71
C ALA A 55 14.42 -9.81 6.07
N THR A 56 14.02 -9.83 4.80
CA THR A 56 13.45 -8.65 4.13
C THR A 56 12.10 -8.23 4.72
N GLY A 57 11.28 -9.19 5.16
CA GLY A 57 10.02 -8.89 5.85
C GLY A 57 10.25 -8.31 7.24
N VAL A 58 11.18 -8.87 8.00
CA VAL A 58 11.56 -8.33 9.31
C VAL A 58 12.10 -6.91 9.17
N ALA A 59 13.04 -6.69 8.26
CA ALA A 59 13.65 -5.37 8.02
C ALA A 59 12.60 -4.32 7.62
N ALA A 60 11.68 -4.67 6.72
CA ALA A 60 10.58 -3.79 6.34
C ALA A 60 9.66 -3.47 7.53
N THR A 61 9.21 -4.48 8.27
CA THR A 61 8.31 -4.27 9.42
C THR A 61 8.98 -3.44 10.52
N VAL A 62 10.23 -3.74 10.88
CA VAL A 62 10.98 -2.99 11.90
C VAL A 62 11.22 -1.55 11.42
N GLY A 63 11.66 -1.35 10.17
CA GLY A 63 11.87 -0.02 9.61
C GLY A 63 10.59 0.83 9.63
N PHE A 64 9.45 0.25 9.23
CA PHE A 64 8.17 0.95 9.28
C PHE A 64 7.75 1.30 10.72
N LEU A 65 7.95 0.38 11.69
CA LEU A 65 7.65 0.65 13.10
C LEU A 65 8.53 1.78 13.66
N VAL A 66 9.83 1.78 13.35
CA VAL A 66 10.75 2.86 13.74
C VAL A 66 10.28 4.19 13.13
N PHE A 67 9.89 4.22 11.86
CA PHE A 67 9.32 5.39 11.22
C PHE A 67 8.07 5.90 11.97
N CYS A 68 7.10 5.03 12.27
CA CYS A 68 5.90 5.41 13.02
C CYS A 68 6.23 5.97 14.41
N LEU A 69 7.18 5.35 15.12
CA LEU A 69 7.62 5.81 16.43
C LEU A 69 8.30 7.19 16.35
N MET A 70 9.10 7.44 15.32
CA MET A 70 9.72 8.75 15.09
C MET A 70 8.68 9.84 14.81
N VAL A 71 7.67 9.54 13.99
CA VAL A 71 6.55 10.47 13.72
C VAL A 71 5.79 10.75 15.01
N GLY A 72 5.40 9.71 15.75
CA GLY A 72 4.71 9.86 17.03
C GLY A 72 5.51 10.64 18.07
N TRP A 73 6.84 10.45 18.11
CA TRP A 73 7.72 11.21 18.98
C TRP A 73 7.76 12.70 18.63
N ASN A 74 7.87 13.04 17.34
CA ASN A 74 7.83 14.43 16.88
C ASN A 74 6.48 15.09 17.19
N TRP A 75 5.38 14.37 17.03
CA TRP A 75 4.05 14.85 17.36
C TRP A 75 3.88 15.12 18.85
N MET A 76 4.38 14.21 19.70
CA MET A 76 4.38 14.44 21.16
C MET A 76 5.22 15.67 21.51
N ALA A 77 6.41 15.83 20.93
CA ALA A 77 7.27 16.98 21.17
C ALA A 77 6.63 18.31 20.72
N ALA A 78 5.89 18.31 19.60
CA ALA A 78 5.20 19.49 19.08
C ALA A 78 4.08 20.03 19.99
N VAL A 79 3.59 19.21 20.93
CA VAL A 79 2.53 19.58 21.89
C VAL A 79 2.96 19.40 23.34
N ASP A 80 4.25 19.59 23.62
CA ASP A 80 4.84 19.51 24.96
C ASP A 80 4.51 18.20 25.72
N TYR A 81 4.50 17.09 24.99
CA TYR A 81 4.19 15.74 25.46
C TYR A 81 2.77 15.58 26.07
N SER A 82 1.85 16.50 25.76
CA SER A 82 0.45 16.39 26.16
C SER A 82 -0.32 15.42 25.27
N VAL A 83 -0.62 14.23 25.80
CA VAL A 83 -1.42 13.21 25.11
C VAL A 83 -2.80 13.76 24.70
N ARG A 84 -3.42 14.61 25.53
CA ARG A 84 -4.70 15.25 25.21
C ARG A 84 -4.58 16.08 23.92
N GLU A 85 -3.50 16.84 23.80
CA GLU A 85 -3.28 17.70 22.64
C GLU A 85 -2.95 16.89 21.39
N VAL A 86 -2.27 15.75 21.51
CA VAL A 86 -2.09 14.82 20.37
C VAL A 86 -3.44 14.37 19.82
N PHE A 87 -4.40 14.00 20.66
CA PHE A 87 -5.73 13.62 20.19
C PHE A 87 -6.53 14.81 19.64
N ARG A 88 -6.46 15.97 20.30
CA ARG A 88 -7.17 17.18 19.85
C ARG A 88 -6.67 17.68 18.50
N GLN A 89 -5.35 17.61 18.28
CA GLN A 89 -4.67 18.17 17.10
C GLN A 89 -4.23 17.09 16.11
N PHE A 90 -4.63 15.83 16.29
CA PHE A 90 -4.18 14.67 15.49
C PHE A 90 -4.13 14.93 13.98
N TRP A 91 -5.13 15.63 13.44
CA TRP A 91 -5.24 15.92 12.02
C TRP A 91 -4.27 17.01 11.53
N TRP A 92 -3.87 17.93 12.40
CA TRP A 92 -2.98 19.06 12.10
C TRP A 92 -1.52 18.79 12.43
N LEU A 93 -1.24 17.78 13.26
CA LEU A 93 0.13 17.43 13.60
C LEU A 93 0.88 16.90 12.37
N ALA A 94 2.12 17.35 12.22
CA ALA A 94 2.98 17.00 11.12
C ALA A 94 4.43 16.92 11.56
N VAL A 95 5.21 16.13 10.82
CA VAL A 95 6.67 16.27 10.79
C VAL A 95 6.99 17.08 9.54
N GLU A 96 7.40 18.32 9.76
CA GLU A 96 7.64 19.29 8.69
C GLU A 96 8.92 19.00 7.91
N VAL A 97 8.92 19.42 6.65
CA VAL A 97 10.10 19.38 5.78
C VAL A 97 11.18 20.35 6.25
N PRO A 98 12.47 20.12 5.92
CA PRO A 98 13.54 21.08 6.20
C PRO A 98 13.30 22.45 5.55
N PRO A 99 13.59 23.56 6.25
CA PRO A 99 13.51 24.89 5.67
C PRO A 99 14.35 25.07 4.39
N PRO A 100 13.94 25.97 3.45
CA PRO A 100 14.63 26.19 2.19
C PRO A 100 16.11 26.57 2.31
N GLU A 101 16.49 27.24 3.40
CA GLU A 101 17.88 27.67 3.66
C GLU A 101 18.87 26.50 3.70
N TYR A 102 18.42 25.30 4.04
CA TYR A 102 19.27 24.11 4.03
C TYR A 102 19.51 23.58 2.61
N GLY A 103 18.65 23.89 1.64
CA GLY A 103 18.70 23.30 0.30
C GLY A 103 18.65 21.78 0.37
N LEU A 104 19.69 21.11 -0.11
CA LEU A 104 19.86 19.64 -0.01
C LEU A 104 20.76 19.17 1.15
N ARG A 105 21.22 20.09 2.01
CA ARG A 105 22.06 19.73 3.16
C ARG A 105 21.24 18.98 4.21
N ILE A 106 21.91 18.15 5.01
CA ILE A 106 21.30 17.49 6.16
C ILE A 106 21.20 18.53 7.30
N PRO A 107 20.00 18.91 7.75
CA PRO A 107 19.81 19.89 8.81
C PRO A 107 19.92 19.25 10.20
N PRO A 108 20.00 20.05 11.28
CA PRO A 108 19.84 19.58 12.66
C PRO A 108 18.49 18.86 12.90
N PHE A 109 18.45 17.97 13.89
CA PHE A 109 17.23 17.21 14.20
C PHE A 109 16.01 18.08 14.50
N ASN A 110 16.20 19.15 15.28
CA ASN A 110 15.15 20.08 15.68
C ASN A 110 14.69 21.03 14.55
N ASP A 111 15.25 20.92 13.35
CA ASP A 111 14.98 21.82 12.24
C ASP A 111 14.87 21.07 10.90
N GLY A 112 14.07 19.99 10.89
CA GLY A 112 13.81 19.15 9.72
C GLY A 112 14.67 17.88 9.61
N GLY A 113 15.64 17.67 10.51
CA GLY A 113 16.48 16.46 10.47
C GLY A 113 15.68 15.19 10.75
N TRP A 114 14.69 15.25 11.64
CA TRP A 114 13.76 14.14 11.89
C TRP A 114 12.99 13.71 10.64
N PHE A 115 12.60 14.68 9.80
CA PHE A 115 11.92 14.40 8.54
C PHE A 115 12.80 13.59 7.59
N LEU A 116 14.05 14.03 7.36
CA LEU A 116 14.95 13.33 6.43
C LEU A 116 15.26 11.90 6.87
N TRP A 117 15.51 11.69 8.17
CA TRP A 117 15.72 10.35 8.70
C TRP A 117 14.46 9.49 8.62
N GLY A 118 13.28 10.07 8.91
CA GLY A 118 11.99 9.40 8.76
C GLY A 118 11.76 8.98 7.31
N LEU A 119 12.00 9.88 6.36
CA LEU A 119 11.91 9.63 4.92
C LEU A 119 12.85 8.50 4.48
N ALA A 120 14.11 8.52 4.91
CA ALA A 120 15.09 7.49 4.57
C ALA A 120 14.70 6.10 5.12
N ILE A 121 14.27 6.04 6.38
CA ILE A 121 13.86 4.78 7.02
C ILE A 121 12.58 4.22 6.40
N CYS A 122 11.59 5.08 6.11
CA CYS A 122 10.36 4.69 5.43
C CYS A 122 10.65 4.18 4.01
N SER A 123 11.49 4.91 3.26
CA SER A 123 11.93 4.52 1.91
C SER A 123 12.61 3.16 1.89
N LEU A 124 13.55 2.90 2.82
CA LEU A 124 14.22 1.62 2.93
C LEU A 124 13.24 0.50 3.30
N SER A 125 12.31 0.77 4.22
CA SER A 125 11.25 -0.17 4.59
C SER A 125 10.39 -0.57 3.39
N LEU A 126 9.96 0.39 2.58
CA LEU A 126 9.19 0.16 1.36
C LEU A 126 9.97 -0.66 0.33
N LEU A 127 11.25 -0.36 0.12
CA LEU A 127 12.13 -1.13 -0.76
C LEU A 127 12.34 -2.57 -0.27
N MET A 128 12.47 -2.77 1.05
CA MET A 128 12.54 -4.11 1.64
C MET A 128 11.23 -4.87 1.50
N TRP A 129 10.09 -4.19 1.58
CA TRP A 129 8.78 -4.79 1.30
C TRP A 129 8.64 -5.17 -0.18
N TRP A 130 9.15 -4.35 -1.10
CA TRP A 130 9.20 -4.69 -2.52
C TRP A 130 10.09 -5.91 -2.79
N ALA A 131 11.28 -5.94 -2.19
CA ALA A 131 12.15 -7.11 -2.31
C ALA A 131 11.46 -8.37 -1.76
N ARG A 132 10.73 -8.24 -0.65
CA ARG A 132 9.90 -9.32 -0.11
C ARG A 132 8.85 -9.79 -1.12
N THR A 133 8.06 -8.91 -1.75
CA THR A 133 7.04 -9.33 -2.73
C THR A 133 7.67 -10.06 -3.92
N TYR A 134 8.78 -9.56 -4.44
CA TYR A 134 9.54 -10.21 -5.51
C TYR A 134 10.03 -11.61 -5.11
N ILE A 135 10.75 -11.72 -3.99
CA ILE A 135 11.34 -13.00 -3.55
C ILE A 135 10.24 -14.03 -3.27
N ARG A 136 9.08 -13.62 -2.73
CA ARG A 136 7.96 -14.55 -2.48
C ARG A 136 7.37 -15.11 -3.77
N ALA A 137 7.20 -14.30 -4.80
CA ALA A 137 6.77 -14.78 -6.11
C ALA A 137 7.77 -15.79 -6.70
N ARG A 138 9.08 -15.46 -6.67
CA ARG A 138 10.14 -16.35 -7.18
C ARG A 138 10.22 -17.67 -6.42
N ALA A 139 10.06 -17.64 -5.10
CA ALA A 139 10.10 -18.83 -4.26
C ALA A 139 8.94 -19.81 -4.54
N LEU A 140 7.84 -19.32 -5.11
CA LEU A 140 6.70 -20.12 -5.55
C LEU A 140 6.73 -20.44 -7.05
N GLY A 141 7.79 -20.06 -7.77
CA GLY A 141 7.87 -20.24 -9.23
C GLY A 141 6.89 -19.36 -10.04
N LEU A 142 6.33 -18.31 -9.43
CA LEU A 142 5.37 -17.42 -10.08
C LEU A 142 6.07 -16.31 -10.87
N GLY A 143 5.31 -15.69 -11.79
CA GLY A 143 5.70 -14.42 -12.42
C GLY A 143 5.72 -13.26 -11.41
N THR A 144 6.52 -12.23 -11.67
CA THR A 144 6.78 -11.12 -10.72
C THR A 144 5.90 -9.89 -10.97
N HIS A 145 4.74 -10.06 -11.59
CA HIS A 145 3.84 -8.98 -11.99
C HIS A 145 3.47 -8.04 -10.83
N VAL A 146 3.15 -8.59 -9.65
CA VAL A 146 2.80 -7.80 -8.46
C VAL A 146 3.98 -6.94 -7.98
N ALA A 147 5.21 -7.45 -8.05
CA ALA A 147 6.39 -6.67 -7.68
C ALA A 147 6.59 -5.50 -8.66
N TRP A 148 6.36 -5.69 -9.96
CA TRP A 148 6.48 -4.62 -10.94
C TRP A 148 5.36 -3.58 -10.83
N ALA A 149 4.12 -4.00 -10.56
CA ALA A 149 3.04 -3.08 -10.24
C ALA A 149 3.35 -2.25 -8.99
N PHE A 150 3.90 -2.88 -7.94
CA PHE A 150 4.33 -2.16 -6.74
C PHE A 150 5.50 -1.20 -7.02
N ALA A 151 6.45 -1.57 -7.89
CA ALA A 151 7.53 -0.67 -8.29
C ALA A 151 7.01 0.62 -8.95
N ALA A 152 5.93 0.56 -9.73
CA ALA A 152 5.31 1.75 -10.31
C ALA A 152 4.72 2.69 -9.24
N ALA A 153 4.14 2.14 -8.16
CA ALA A 153 3.69 2.94 -7.02
C ALA A 153 4.88 3.55 -6.25
N LEU A 154 5.96 2.80 -6.07
CA LEU A 154 7.20 3.32 -5.45
C LEU A 154 7.83 4.42 -6.30
N TRP A 155 7.79 4.32 -7.62
CA TRP A 155 8.25 5.36 -8.52
C TRP A 155 7.54 6.69 -8.26
N PHE A 156 6.21 6.68 -8.16
CA PHE A 156 5.44 7.88 -7.82
C PHE A 156 5.81 8.44 -6.44
N TYR A 157 5.91 7.58 -5.42
CA TYR A 157 6.36 7.97 -4.08
C TYR A 157 7.73 8.63 -4.09
N PHE A 158 8.71 8.03 -4.78
CA PHE A 158 10.08 8.55 -4.85
C PHE A 158 10.19 9.82 -5.69
N ILE A 159 9.37 9.99 -6.74
CA ILE A 159 9.29 11.27 -7.46
C ILE A 159 8.93 12.38 -6.50
N ILE A 160 7.84 12.22 -5.75
CA ILE A 160 7.30 13.26 -4.86
C ILE A 160 8.29 13.58 -3.75
N THR A 161 8.84 12.54 -3.11
CA THR A 161 9.54 12.71 -1.84
C THR A 161 11.05 12.92 -1.96
N ILE A 162 11.68 12.45 -3.05
CA ILE A 162 13.16 12.45 -3.18
C ILE A 162 13.61 13.03 -4.52
N ILE A 163 13.17 12.48 -5.65
CA ILE A 163 13.74 12.79 -6.97
C ILE A 163 13.41 14.22 -7.38
N ARG A 164 12.15 14.67 -7.26
CA ARG A 164 11.77 16.06 -7.58
C ARG A 164 12.44 17.07 -6.63
N PRO A 165 12.42 16.87 -5.29
CA PRO A 165 13.17 17.73 -4.36
C PRO A 165 14.65 17.88 -4.72
N ILE A 166 15.34 16.78 -5.07
CA ILE A 166 16.72 16.81 -5.53
C ILE A 166 16.87 17.60 -6.83
N ALA A 167 15.98 17.39 -7.80
CA ALA A 167 16.02 18.08 -9.10
C ALA A 167 15.80 19.60 -8.96
N ILE A 168 14.99 20.03 -7.98
CA ILE A 168 14.78 21.46 -7.68
C ILE A 168 15.91 22.03 -6.83
N GLY A 169 16.57 21.20 -6.01
CA GLY A 169 17.68 21.60 -5.16
C GLY A 169 17.28 21.95 -3.72
N SER A 170 16.11 21.50 -3.25
CA SER A 170 15.63 21.80 -1.89
C SER A 170 14.76 20.67 -1.31
N TRP A 171 15.04 20.27 -0.06
CA TRP A 171 14.20 19.31 0.68
C TRP A 171 12.83 19.87 1.08
N ASP A 172 12.69 21.19 1.15
CA ASP A 172 11.42 21.90 1.40
C ASP A 172 10.33 21.54 0.37
N GLU A 173 10.75 21.11 -0.83
CA GLU A 173 9.83 20.69 -1.89
C GLU A 173 9.26 19.27 -1.70
N SER A 174 9.70 18.55 -0.66
CA SER A 174 9.22 17.19 -0.34
C SER A 174 7.82 17.23 0.29
N LEU A 175 7.23 16.06 0.48
CA LEU A 175 5.89 15.93 1.07
C LEU A 175 5.97 15.84 2.60
N PRO A 176 5.38 16.77 3.37
CA PRO A 176 5.37 16.71 4.83
C PRO A 176 4.59 15.49 5.34
N ILE A 177 4.96 15.00 6.54
CA ILE A 177 4.34 13.80 7.14
C ILE A 177 3.27 14.25 8.14
N GLY A 178 2.05 14.48 7.66
CA GLY A 178 0.89 14.86 8.48
C GLY A 178 -0.40 14.82 7.66
N MET A 179 -1.57 14.69 8.31
CA MET A 179 -2.81 14.52 7.55
C MET A 179 -3.24 15.81 6.84
N PHE A 180 -3.43 16.92 7.52
CA PHE A 180 -3.78 18.15 6.81
C PHE A 180 -2.57 18.79 6.12
N ALA A 181 -1.38 18.68 6.70
CA ALA A 181 -0.15 19.18 6.06
C ALA A 181 0.10 18.58 4.65
N HIS A 182 -0.14 17.28 4.44
CA HIS A 182 0.02 16.71 3.09
C HIS A 182 -1.08 17.16 2.12
N LEU A 183 -2.31 17.41 2.60
CA LEU A 183 -3.39 17.95 1.76
C LEU A 183 -3.11 19.40 1.36
N ASP A 184 -2.64 20.21 2.30
CA ASP A 184 -2.25 21.59 2.06
C ASP A 184 -1.11 21.65 1.04
N TRP A 185 -0.13 20.74 1.13
CA TRP A 185 0.92 20.58 0.12
C TRP A 185 0.37 20.24 -1.27
N LEU A 186 -0.63 19.34 -1.37
CA LEU A 186 -1.25 18.95 -2.65
C LEU A 186 -1.98 20.13 -3.32
N VAL A 187 -2.58 21.02 -2.53
CA VAL A 187 -3.20 22.25 -3.05
C VAL A 187 -2.11 23.24 -3.45
N ALA A 188 -1.13 23.48 -2.58
CA ALA A 188 -0.05 24.43 -2.80
C ALA A 188 0.78 24.10 -4.05
N ILE A 189 1.08 22.82 -4.32
CA ILE A 189 1.80 22.43 -5.54
C ILE A 189 0.97 22.74 -6.80
N SER A 190 -0.34 22.55 -6.75
CA SER A 190 -1.22 22.90 -7.87
C SER A 190 -1.22 24.41 -8.14
N GLU A 191 -1.37 25.21 -7.09
CA GLU A 191 -1.38 26.68 -7.21
C GLU A 191 -0.02 27.22 -7.67
N ARG A 192 1.08 26.73 -7.08
CA ARG A 192 2.44 27.17 -7.41
C ARG A 192 2.84 26.92 -8.85
N TYR A 193 2.37 25.83 -9.44
CA TYR A 193 2.66 25.49 -10.84
C TYR A 193 1.53 25.84 -11.82
N GLY A 194 0.60 26.72 -11.42
CA GLY A 194 -0.37 27.29 -12.36
C GLY A 194 -1.49 26.31 -12.75
N ASN A 195 -2.08 25.64 -11.75
CA ASN A 195 -3.18 24.70 -11.86
C ASN A 195 -2.83 23.37 -12.55
N PHE A 196 -2.68 22.32 -11.73
CA PHE A 196 -2.35 20.96 -12.19
C PHE A 196 -3.39 20.33 -13.12
N TYR A 197 -4.62 20.87 -13.23
CA TYR A 197 -5.59 20.36 -14.21
C TYR A 197 -5.10 20.49 -15.65
N TYR A 198 -4.22 21.44 -15.96
CA TYR A 198 -3.66 21.61 -17.30
C TYR A 198 -2.42 20.75 -17.57
N ASN A 199 -1.94 19.98 -16.59
CA ASN A 199 -0.84 19.04 -16.80
C ASN A 199 -1.38 17.77 -17.50
N PRO A 200 -0.90 17.44 -18.72
CA PRO A 200 -1.43 16.30 -19.47
C PRO A 200 -1.17 14.95 -18.78
N PHE A 201 -0.09 14.79 -18.03
CA PHE A 201 0.17 13.56 -17.26
C PHE A 201 -0.74 13.43 -16.04
N HIS A 202 -1.14 14.55 -15.43
CA HIS A 202 -2.14 14.54 -14.37
C HIS A 202 -3.52 14.15 -14.93
N MET A 203 -3.91 14.67 -16.09
CA MET A 203 -5.14 14.25 -16.79
C MET A 203 -5.13 12.73 -17.08
N LEU A 204 -4.02 12.20 -17.59
CA LEU A 204 -3.86 10.76 -17.83
C LEU A 204 -3.96 9.96 -16.53
N SER A 205 -3.35 10.44 -15.44
CA SER A 205 -3.44 9.78 -14.12
C SER A 205 -4.88 9.72 -13.62
N ILE A 206 -5.67 10.79 -13.78
CA ILE A 206 -7.11 10.79 -13.47
C ILE A 206 -7.85 9.77 -14.34
N ALA A 207 -7.59 9.75 -15.65
CA ALA A 207 -8.22 8.80 -16.56
C ALA A 207 -7.92 7.34 -16.17
N PHE A 208 -6.69 7.02 -15.77
CA PHE A 208 -6.33 5.68 -15.30
C PHE A 208 -6.91 5.37 -13.91
N CYS A 209 -7.04 6.34 -13.02
CA CYS A 209 -7.68 6.16 -11.73
C CYS A 209 -9.17 5.82 -11.91
N PHE A 210 -9.90 6.60 -12.70
CA PHE A 210 -11.31 6.34 -13.03
C PHE A 210 -11.47 5.06 -13.85
N GLY A 211 -10.60 4.84 -14.82
CA GLY A 211 -10.56 3.61 -15.62
C GLY A 211 -10.36 2.37 -14.76
N SER A 212 -9.53 2.43 -13.73
CA SER A 212 -9.33 1.31 -12.79
C SER A 212 -10.61 0.99 -12.01
N ALA A 213 -11.30 2.01 -11.49
CA ALA A 213 -12.58 1.83 -10.82
C ALA A 213 -13.65 1.24 -11.77
N LEU A 214 -13.73 1.76 -12.99
CA LEU A 214 -14.64 1.26 -14.03
C LEU A 214 -14.36 -0.19 -14.38
N LEU A 215 -13.10 -0.53 -14.68
CA LEU A 215 -12.71 -1.88 -15.09
C LEU A 215 -12.88 -2.89 -13.96
N PHE A 216 -12.57 -2.52 -12.71
CA PHE A 216 -12.79 -3.43 -11.58
C PHE A 216 -14.30 -3.61 -11.32
N ALA A 217 -15.10 -2.55 -11.37
CA ALA A 217 -16.56 -2.68 -11.25
C ALA A 217 -17.16 -3.57 -12.36
N ALA A 218 -16.74 -3.37 -13.60
CA ALA A 218 -17.18 -4.19 -14.74
C ALA A 218 -16.74 -5.65 -14.56
N HIS A 219 -15.46 -5.89 -14.31
CA HIS A 219 -14.93 -7.25 -14.16
C HIS A 219 -15.54 -7.97 -12.95
N GLY A 220 -15.54 -7.36 -11.76
CA GLY A 220 -16.11 -7.95 -10.55
C GLY A 220 -17.62 -8.21 -10.67
N GLY A 221 -18.36 -7.29 -11.29
CA GLY A 221 -19.77 -7.48 -11.61
C GLY A 221 -20.00 -8.65 -12.57
N THR A 222 -19.18 -8.76 -13.62
CA THR A 222 -19.24 -9.86 -14.60
C THR A 222 -18.93 -11.22 -13.95
N ILE A 223 -17.87 -11.31 -13.14
CA ILE A 223 -17.52 -12.54 -12.43
C ILE A 223 -18.66 -12.97 -11.50
N LEU A 224 -19.25 -12.06 -10.72
CA LEU A 224 -20.40 -12.40 -9.87
C LEU A 224 -21.64 -12.81 -10.69
N ALA A 225 -21.92 -12.14 -11.80
CA ALA A 225 -23.06 -12.45 -12.68
C ALA A 225 -22.96 -13.84 -13.32
N THR A 226 -21.75 -14.27 -13.66
CA THR A 226 -21.45 -15.59 -14.23
C THR A 226 -20.98 -16.62 -13.19
N GLY A 227 -20.91 -16.27 -11.90
CA GLY A 227 -20.43 -17.14 -10.83
C GLY A 227 -21.27 -18.42 -10.64
N ARG A 228 -22.53 -18.42 -11.10
CA ARG A 228 -23.35 -19.65 -11.19
C ARG A 228 -22.75 -20.73 -12.12
N TYR A 229 -21.78 -20.35 -12.95
CA TYR A 229 -21.01 -21.22 -13.85
C TYR A 229 -19.55 -21.37 -13.40
N ASN A 230 -19.23 -21.02 -12.14
CA ASN A 230 -17.89 -21.07 -11.54
C ASN A 230 -16.85 -20.21 -12.29
N SER A 231 -17.22 -18.99 -12.69
CA SER A 231 -16.32 -18.08 -13.40
C SER A 231 -15.21 -17.51 -12.53
N GLU A 232 -15.36 -17.52 -11.20
CA GLU A 232 -14.33 -17.12 -10.24
C GLU A 232 -13.12 -18.07 -10.21
N ARG A 233 -13.25 -19.27 -10.78
CA ARG A 233 -12.16 -20.24 -10.97
C ARG A 233 -11.38 -19.91 -12.25
N GLU A 234 -10.82 -18.71 -12.29
CA GLU A 234 -10.30 -18.10 -13.52
C GLU A 234 -9.12 -18.86 -14.12
N ILE A 235 -8.27 -19.50 -13.29
CA ILE A 235 -7.13 -20.28 -13.79
C ILE A 235 -7.63 -21.43 -14.68
N GLU A 236 -8.59 -22.21 -14.19
CA GLU A 236 -9.17 -23.32 -14.95
C GLU A 236 -9.94 -22.82 -16.17
N GLN A 237 -10.73 -21.75 -16.04
CA GLN A 237 -11.46 -21.16 -17.16
C GLN A 237 -10.55 -20.62 -18.28
N ILE A 238 -9.35 -20.15 -17.94
CA ILE A 238 -8.34 -19.73 -18.93
C ILE A 238 -7.74 -20.94 -19.66
N THR A 239 -7.44 -22.01 -18.94
CA THR A 239 -6.81 -23.21 -19.53
C THR A 239 -7.79 -24.11 -20.28
N ASP A 240 -9.04 -24.19 -19.82
CA ASP A 240 -10.12 -24.97 -20.39
C ASP A 240 -11.41 -24.14 -20.36
N ARG A 241 -11.71 -23.52 -21.50
CA ARG A 241 -12.73 -22.47 -21.58
C ARG A 241 -14.13 -23.04 -21.36
N GLY A 242 -14.77 -22.65 -20.25
CA GLY A 242 -16.13 -23.04 -19.92
C GLY A 242 -17.19 -21.99 -20.30
N THR A 243 -18.46 -22.36 -20.12
CA THR A 243 -19.62 -21.48 -20.40
C THR A 243 -19.62 -20.20 -19.56
N GLY A 244 -18.96 -20.19 -18.40
CA GLY A 244 -18.79 -18.99 -17.57
C GLY A 244 -18.04 -17.90 -18.33
N SER A 245 -16.88 -18.23 -18.91
CA SER A 245 -16.10 -17.32 -19.73
C SER A 245 -16.76 -17.00 -21.07
N GLU A 246 -17.43 -17.97 -21.72
CA GLU A 246 -18.13 -17.73 -22.98
C GLU A 246 -19.29 -16.74 -22.84
N ARG A 247 -19.95 -16.68 -21.69
CA ARG A 247 -21.02 -15.71 -21.39
C ARG A 247 -20.50 -14.37 -20.87
N ALA A 248 -19.27 -14.35 -20.36
CA ALA A 248 -18.62 -13.15 -19.85
C ALA A 248 -18.00 -12.29 -20.97
N ALA A 249 -17.56 -12.93 -22.07
CA ALA A 249 -17.02 -12.29 -23.26
C ALA A 249 -18.10 -11.65 -24.14
#